data_AF-A0A9C6DWY5-F1
#
_entry.id   AF-A0A9C6DWY5-F1
#
_cell.length_a   1.000
_cell.length_b   1.000
_cell.length_c   1.000
_cell.angle_alpha   90.00
_cell.angle_beta   90.00
_cell.angle_gamma   90.00
#
_symmetry.space_group_name_H-M   'P 1'
#
loop_
_entity.id
_entity.type
_entity.pdbx_description
1 polymer ?
#
loop_
_entity_poly.entity_id
_entity_poly.type
_entity_poly.pdbx_seq_one_letter_code
_entity_poly.pdbx_strand_id
1 'polypeptide(L)'
;MNQICASLRQFKNVQSPDEKEKIANLEKNTIKRKAQLHEIEQSLPAKSGRYLRIILGDVNVSILNRNDKVRYKDEYEKFKLILNVIGLLMAFLNLLFNYRVLELSYIFLLVWYYCTLTIRESILKVNGSRIKGWWRAHHFISTVAAGVLLVWPQGEHWQLFRKQFMYFNAYISVVQYLQFGYQKGLLYRLKALGERHNMDITIEGFHSWMWRGLSFLLPFLFVGYAFQAYNAWTLYHLSYEPVDAPWHVSVMCGLFWVLFIGNLTTTLLVVPEKIREKTKERYRLISMGKSMKLRKMMKQNSISENDIDIAAENSVVTNVTSSLEDDGEKKCN
;
A
#
# COMPACT_ATOMS: atom_id res chain seq x y z
N MET A 1 17.76 24.69 7.75
CA MET A 1 18.41 23.62 6.93
C MET A 1 18.52 23.95 5.45
N ASN A 2 17.50 24.52 4.79
CA ASN A 2 17.65 25.02 3.40
C ASN A 2 18.79 26.05 3.26
N GLN A 3 19.03 26.86 4.29
CA GLN A 3 20.17 27.78 4.36
C GLN A 3 21.52 27.06 4.34
N ILE A 4 21.68 25.91 5.01
CA ILE A 4 22.97 25.18 5.04
C ILE A 4 23.29 24.59 3.66
N CYS A 5 22.31 24.01 2.98
CA CYS A 5 22.48 23.54 1.59
C CYS A 5 22.67 24.68 0.59
N ALA A 6 22.03 25.84 0.80
CA ALA A 6 22.20 27.01 -0.04
C ALA A 6 23.60 27.65 0.13
N SER A 7 24.09 27.76 1.37
CA SER A 7 25.43 28.24 1.67
C SER A 7 26.52 27.31 1.12
N LEU A 8 26.36 25.99 1.21
CA LEU A 8 27.29 25.03 0.60
C LEU A 8 27.35 25.15 -0.93
N ARG A 9 26.24 25.52 -1.59
CA ARG A 9 26.20 25.78 -3.04
C ARG A 9 26.86 27.09 -3.43
N GLN A 10 26.91 28.08 -2.55
CA GLN A 10 27.58 29.37 -2.80
C GLN A 10 29.11 29.27 -2.72
N PHE A 11 29.66 28.29 -1.97
CA PHE A 11 31.11 28.08 -1.83
C PHE A 11 31.78 27.33 -3.00
N LYS A 12 31.05 27.07 -4.08
CA LYS A 12 31.50 26.20 -5.19
C LYS A 12 32.59 26.79 -6.08
N ASN A 13 32.95 28.06 -5.92
CA ASN A 13 33.68 28.79 -6.95
C ASN A 13 35.20 28.88 -6.81
N VAL A 14 35.81 28.50 -5.69
CA VAL A 14 37.26 28.26 -5.62
C VAL A 14 37.48 27.31 -4.46
N GLN A 15 37.89 26.05 -4.70
CA GLN A 15 38.23 25.14 -3.60
C GLN A 15 39.39 24.21 -3.91
N SER A 16 40.35 24.23 -2.99
CA SER A 16 41.45 23.27 -2.87
C SER A 16 40.91 21.82 -2.80
N PRO A 17 41.69 20.80 -3.24
CA PRO A 17 41.30 19.39 -3.13
C PRO A 17 40.78 19.00 -1.72
N ASP A 18 41.42 19.53 -0.67
CA ASP A 18 41.04 19.30 0.73
C ASP A 18 39.68 19.90 1.11
N GLU A 19 39.32 21.04 0.52
CA GLU A 19 38.04 21.70 0.79
C GLU A 19 36.88 20.97 0.10
N LYS A 20 37.11 20.44 -1.11
CA LYS A 20 36.14 19.57 -1.80
C LYS A 20 35.84 18.30 -1.01
N GLU A 21 36.86 17.69 -0.40
CA GLU A 21 36.67 16.51 0.45
C GLU A 21 35.88 16.86 1.73
N LYS A 22 36.18 18.00 2.36
CA LYS A 22 35.42 18.50 3.53
C LYS A 22 33.95 18.77 3.18
N ILE A 23 33.66 19.36 2.02
CA ILE A 23 32.28 19.57 1.54
C ILE A 23 31.56 18.23 1.32
N ALA A 24 32.21 17.27 0.65
CA ALA A 24 31.62 15.95 0.42
C ALA A 24 31.29 15.22 1.75
N ASN A 25 32.19 15.32 2.74
CA ASN A 25 31.95 14.80 4.08
C ASN A 25 30.80 15.53 4.81
N LEU A 26 30.68 16.85 4.65
CA LEU A 26 29.57 17.64 5.22
C LEU A 26 28.22 17.27 4.58
N GLU A 27 28.16 17.09 3.26
CA GLU A 27 26.95 16.62 2.58
C GLU A 27 26.55 15.22 3.06
N LYS A 28 27.50 14.29 3.13
CA LYS A 28 27.29 12.93 3.66
C LYS A 28 26.76 12.96 5.10
N ASN A 29 27.34 13.79 5.96
CA ASN A 29 26.91 13.96 7.35
C ASN A 29 25.52 14.61 7.44
N THR A 30 25.20 15.55 6.55
CA THR A 30 23.87 16.18 6.49
C THR A 30 22.80 15.17 6.09
N ILE A 31 23.07 14.32 5.10
CA ILE A 31 22.18 13.23 4.69
C ILE A 31 22.00 12.22 5.84
N LYS A 32 23.09 11.84 6.52
CA LYS A 32 23.05 10.94 7.68
C LYS A 32 22.21 11.52 8.82
N ARG A 33 22.43 12.79 9.19
CA ARG A 33 21.63 13.47 10.23
C ARG A 33 20.16 13.61 9.83
N LYS A 34 19.86 13.83 8.54
CA LYS A 34 18.48 13.87 8.03
C LYS A 34 17.80 12.51 8.16
N ALA A 35 18.51 11.42 7.86
CA ALA A 35 18.02 10.07 8.08
C ALA A 35 17.77 9.79 9.58
N GLN A 36 18.68 10.20 10.46
CA GLN A 36 18.52 10.08 11.91
C GLN A 36 17.36 10.93 12.45
N LEU A 37 17.17 12.16 11.96
CA LEU A 37 16.04 13.01 12.35
C LEU A 37 14.71 12.37 11.96
N HIS A 38 14.64 11.80 10.76
CA HIS A 38 13.45 11.09 10.30
C HIS A 38 13.20 9.81 11.13
N GLU A 39 14.25 9.12 11.58
CA GLU A 39 14.13 7.99 12.50
C GLU A 39 13.65 8.42 13.89
N ILE A 40 14.13 9.56 14.40
CA ILE A 40 13.69 10.17 15.67
C ILE A 40 12.23 10.64 15.55
N GLU A 41 11.84 11.29 14.45
CA GLU A 41 10.46 11.71 14.20
C GLU A 41 9.51 10.50 14.20
N GLN A 42 9.94 9.36 13.66
CA GLN A 42 9.18 8.12 13.67
C GLN A 42 9.13 7.41 15.03
N SER A 43 10.03 7.76 15.96
CA SER A 43 10.04 7.24 17.33
C SER A 43 9.34 8.17 18.32
N LEU A 44 8.98 9.39 17.92
CA LEU A 44 8.23 10.31 18.78
C LEU A 44 6.77 9.88 18.97
N PRO A 45 6.18 10.13 20.16
CA PRO A 45 4.80 9.79 20.45
C PRO A 45 3.82 10.59 19.59
N ALA A 46 3.02 9.89 18.78
CA ALA A 46 1.93 10.49 18.05
C ALA A 46 0.68 10.60 18.94
N LYS A 47 0.01 11.76 18.90
CA LYS A 47 -1.22 11.99 19.69
C LYS A 47 -2.31 11.00 19.27
N SER A 48 -2.98 10.43 20.25
CA SER A 48 -4.15 9.55 20.07
C SER A 48 -5.25 10.30 19.30
N GLY A 49 -5.80 9.68 18.26
CA GLY A 49 -6.94 10.26 17.51
C GLY A 49 -8.21 10.33 18.37
N ARG A 50 -9.17 11.19 17.99
CA ARG A 50 -10.42 11.44 18.75
C ARG A 50 -11.16 10.15 19.16
N TYR A 51 -11.32 9.19 18.25
CA TYR A 51 -11.95 7.89 18.53
C TYR A 51 -11.28 7.14 19.69
N LEU A 52 -9.95 7.08 19.66
CA LEU A 52 -9.18 6.34 20.65
C LEU A 52 -9.19 7.05 22.00
N ARG A 53 -9.23 8.38 22.00
CA ARG A 53 -9.38 9.18 23.22
C ARG A 53 -10.74 8.99 23.88
N ILE A 54 -11.79 8.78 23.09
CA ILE A 54 -13.14 8.49 23.62
C ILE A 54 -13.16 7.10 24.29
N ILE A 55 -12.53 6.09 23.69
CA ILE A 55 -12.58 4.71 24.19
C ILE A 55 -11.58 4.43 25.31
N LEU A 56 -10.33 4.84 25.13
CA LEU A 56 -9.24 4.55 26.06
C LEU A 56 -8.94 5.69 27.03
N GLY A 57 -9.61 6.84 26.90
CA GLY A 57 -9.29 8.04 27.64
C GLY A 57 -8.01 8.72 27.14
N ASP A 58 -7.44 9.61 27.96
CA ASP A 58 -6.24 10.39 27.61
C ASP A 58 -4.94 9.59 27.79
N VAL A 59 -4.91 8.38 27.23
CA VAL A 59 -3.77 7.46 27.31
C VAL A 59 -2.96 7.53 26.02
N ASN A 60 -1.64 7.59 26.17
CA ASN A 60 -0.71 7.55 25.05
C ASN A 60 -0.53 6.10 24.59
N VAL A 61 -1.07 5.77 23.41
CA VAL A 61 -0.95 4.44 22.79
C VAL A 61 0.26 4.30 21.85
N SER A 62 1.16 5.28 21.86
CA SER A 62 2.33 5.25 21.00
C SER A 62 3.34 4.22 21.51
N ILE A 63 3.53 3.19 20.72
CA ILE A 63 4.52 2.14 20.94
C ILE A 63 5.85 2.67 20.41
N LEU A 64 6.72 3.17 21.29
CA LEU A 64 7.97 3.85 20.86
C LEU A 64 8.97 2.86 20.25
N ASN A 65 9.03 1.63 20.75
CA ASN A 65 9.95 0.60 20.29
C ASN A 65 9.52 0.00 18.95
N ARG A 66 10.43 0.01 17.97
CA ARG A 66 10.18 -0.53 16.61
C ARG A 66 9.85 -2.02 16.63
N ASN A 67 10.48 -2.80 17.51
CA ASN A 67 10.23 -4.25 17.62
C ASN A 67 8.82 -4.51 18.17
N ASP A 68 8.37 -3.70 19.12
CA ASP A 68 7.02 -3.81 19.68
C ASP A 68 5.94 -3.39 18.68
N LYS A 69 6.20 -2.39 17.83
CA LYS A 69 5.28 -2.03 16.72
C LYS A 69 5.06 -3.21 15.77
N VAL A 70 6.15 -3.90 15.40
CA VAL A 70 6.07 -5.07 14.50
C VAL A 70 5.38 -6.24 15.20
N ARG A 71 5.72 -6.52 16.46
CA ARG A 71 5.06 -7.57 17.26
C ARG A 71 3.56 -7.33 17.40
N TYR A 72 3.14 -6.10 17.72
CA TYR A 72 1.72 -5.75 17.82
C TYR A 72 0.98 -5.98 16.51
N LYS A 73 1.62 -5.60 15.40
CA LYS A 73 1.09 -5.86 14.06
C LYS A 73 0.95 -7.36 13.78
N ASP A 74 1.96 -8.17 14.09
CA ASP A 74 1.92 -9.60 13.85
C ASP A 74 0.83 -10.28 14.70
N GLU A 75 0.65 -9.84 15.94
CA GLU A 75 -0.46 -10.28 16.81
C GLU A 75 -1.83 -9.83 16.29
N TYR A 76 -1.93 -8.66 15.66
CA TYR A 76 -3.16 -8.24 14.96
C TYR A 76 -3.45 -9.13 13.74
N GLU A 77 -2.44 -9.46 12.94
CA GLU A 77 -2.62 -10.33 11.77
C GLU A 77 -2.96 -11.77 12.17
N LYS A 78 -2.32 -12.30 13.22
CA LYS A 78 -2.64 -13.59 13.83
C LYS A 78 -4.06 -13.62 14.39
N PHE A 79 -4.47 -12.56 15.08
CA PHE A 79 -5.84 -12.41 15.60
C PHE A 79 -6.89 -12.52 14.49
N LYS A 80 -6.71 -11.80 13.38
CA LYS A 80 -7.64 -11.89 12.23
C LYS A 80 -7.73 -13.31 11.68
N LEU A 81 -6.59 -13.99 11.52
CA LEU A 81 -6.56 -15.34 10.98
C LEU A 81 -7.26 -16.34 11.90
N ILE A 82 -6.96 -16.31 13.21
CA ILE A 82 -7.57 -17.21 14.19
C ILE A 82 -9.08 -17.02 14.21
N LEU A 83 -9.55 -15.78 14.29
CA LEU A 83 -10.99 -15.53 14.32
C LEU A 83 -11.67 -15.84 13.00
N ASN A 84 -11.00 -15.66 11.87
CA ASN A 84 -11.56 -16.06 10.59
C ASN A 84 -11.79 -17.59 10.51
N VAL A 85 -10.84 -18.38 11.04
CA VAL A 85 -11.00 -19.85 11.10
C VAL A 85 -12.13 -20.24 12.06
N ILE A 86 -12.19 -19.64 13.25
CA ILE A 86 -13.28 -19.88 14.21
C ILE A 86 -14.63 -19.47 13.59
N GLY A 87 -14.68 -18.32 12.92
CA GLY A 87 -15.87 -17.80 12.24
C GLY A 87 -16.35 -18.73 11.13
N LEU A 88 -15.45 -19.28 10.33
CA LEU A 88 -15.78 -20.27 9.30
C LEU A 88 -16.38 -21.54 9.90
N LEU A 89 -15.79 -22.06 10.98
CA LEU A 89 -16.31 -23.24 11.67
C LEU A 89 -17.70 -22.98 12.25
N MET A 90 -17.90 -21.83 12.91
CA MET A 90 -19.22 -21.47 13.45
C MET A 90 -20.26 -21.24 12.36
N ALA A 91 -19.89 -20.63 11.22
CA ALA A 91 -20.79 -20.46 10.09
C ALA A 91 -21.21 -21.83 9.51
N PHE A 92 -20.26 -22.77 9.39
CA PHE A 92 -20.55 -24.12 8.96
C PHE A 92 -21.45 -24.88 9.94
N LEU A 93 -21.18 -24.80 11.24
CA LEU A 93 -22.04 -25.40 12.27
C LEU A 93 -23.46 -24.80 12.24
N ASN A 94 -23.60 -23.49 12.01
CA ASN A 94 -24.91 -22.84 11.84
C ASN A 94 -25.65 -23.25 10.55
N LEU A 95 -24.93 -23.69 9.51
CA LEU A 95 -25.55 -24.26 8.31
C LEU A 95 -26.11 -25.67 8.57
N LEU A 96 -25.41 -26.47 9.39
CA LEU A 96 -25.83 -27.83 9.74
C LEU A 96 -26.93 -27.85 10.81
N PHE A 97 -26.77 -27.02 11.85
CA PHE A 97 -27.64 -27.01 13.02
C PHE A 97 -28.35 -25.67 13.15
N ASN A 98 -29.66 -25.71 13.39
CA ASN A 98 -30.47 -24.52 13.66
C ASN A 98 -30.69 -24.35 15.18
N TYR A 99 -29.60 -24.07 15.91
CA TYR A 99 -29.67 -23.77 17.33
C TYR A 99 -29.50 -22.28 17.59
N ARG A 100 -30.48 -21.68 18.27
CA ARG A 100 -30.48 -20.24 18.58
C ARG A 100 -29.23 -19.80 19.35
N VAL A 101 -28.76 -20.61 20.30
CA VAL A 101 -27.56 -20.29 21.10
C VAL A 101 -26.31 -20.24 20.21
N LEU A 102 -26.19 -21.17 19.26
CA LEU A 102 -25.06 -21.23 18.32
C LEU A 102 -25.07 -20.04 17.35
N GLU A 103 -26.25 -19.59 16.94
CA GLU A 103 -26.41 -18.42 16.08
C GLU A 103 -26.06 -17.14 16.84
N LEU A 104 -26.61 -16.96 18.04
CA LEU A 104 -26.31 -15.80 18.88
C LEU A 104 -24.84 -15.72 19.25
N SER A 105 -24.20 -16.85 19.57
CA SER A 105 -22.78 -16.87 19.87
C SER A 105 -21.94 -16.46 18.66
N TYR A 106 -22.35 -16.86 17.45
CA TYR A 106 -21.71 -16.44 16.21
C TYR A 106 -21.90 -14.95 15.92
N ILE A 107 -23.12 -14.43 16.02
CA ILE A 107 -23.39 -13.00 15.80
C ILE A 107 -22.68 -12.14 16.86
N PHE A 108 -22.68 -12.58 18.12
CA PHE A 108 -21.93 -11.93 19.19
C PHE A 108 -20.42 -11.92 18.90
N LEU A 109 -19.88 -13.04 18.39
CA LEU A 109 -18.48 -13.11 17.96
C LEU A 109 -18.18 -12.09 16.86
N LEU A 110 -19.09 -11.87 15.89
CA LEU A 110 -18.92 -10.85 14.86
C LEU A 110 -18.87 -9.43 15.44
N VAL A 111 -19.78 -9.10 16.37
CA VAL A 111 -19.77 -7.80 17.07
C VAL A 111 -18.44 -7.60 17.78
N TRP A 112 -18.04 -8.58 18.59
CA TRP A 112 -16.79 -8.52 19.33
C TRP A 112 -15.57 -8.41 18.41
N TYR A 113 -15.54 -9.18 17.32
CA TYR A 113 -14.47 -9.14 16.33
C TYR A 113 -14.31 -7.75 15.73
N TYR A 114 -15.38 -7.17 15.15
CA TYR A 114 -15.28 -5.88 14.48
C TYR A 114 -15.03 -4.73 15.46
N CYS A 115 -15.61 -4.76 16.67
CA CYS A 115 -15.26 -3.82 17.73
C CYS A 115 -13.76 -3.88 18.06
N THR A 116 -13.23 -5.07 18.28
CA THR A 116 -11.80 -5.25 18.57
C THR A 116 -10.92 -4.80 17.40
N LEU A 117 -11.35 -5.08 16.18
CA LEU A 117 -10.63 -4.72 14.97
C LEU A 117 -10.50 -3.19 14.82
N THR A 118 -11.59 -2.45 15.00
CA THR A 118 -11.57 -0.97 14.91
C THR A 118 -10.63 -0.33 15.94
N ILE A 119 -10.55 -0.90 17.15
CA ILE A 119 -9.63 -0.43 18.20
C ILE A 119 -8.18 -0.74 17.80
N ARG A 120 -7.88 -2.00 17.44
CA ARG A 120 -6.52 -2.41 17.06
C ARG A 120 -6.00 -1.64 15.85
N GLU A 121 -6.85 -1.38 14.85
CA GLU A 121 -6.48 -0.59 13.67
C GLU A 121 -6.28 0.89 13.96
N SER A 122 -7.03 1.44 14.92
CA SER A 122 -6.84 2.81 15.38
C SER A 122 -5.48 2.97 16.06
N ILE A 123 -5.08 2.00 16.89
CA ILE A 123 -3.75 1.93 17.50
C ILE A 123 -2.67 1.78 16.41
N LEU A 124 -2.84 0.87 15.45
CA LEU A 124 -1.89 0.67 14.36
C LEU A 124 -1.66 1.95 13.53
N LYS A 125 -2.71 2.75 13.29
CA LYS A 125 -2.59 3.97 12.50
C LYS A 125 -1.83 5.07 13.22
N VAL A 126 -2.04 5.24 14.53
CA VAL A 126 -1.24 6.16 15.36
C VAL A 126 0.23 5.72 15.36
N ASN A 127 0.48 4.42 15.25
CA ASN A 127 1.82 3.83 15.23
C ASN A 127 2.44 3.68 13.82
N GLY A 128 1.90 4.36 12.81
CA GLY A 128 2.51 4.46 11.47
C GLY A 128 2.02 3.44 10.43
N SER A 129 0.97 2.66 10.72
CA SER A 129 0.32 1.82 9.70
C SER A 129 -0.52 2.65 8.73
N ARG A 130 -0.31 2.44 7.42
CA ARG A 130 -0.99 3.18 6.35
C ARG A 130 -2.26 2.46 5.90
N ILE A 131 -3.29 2.55 6.73
CA ILE A 131 -4.61 1.96 6.43
C ILE A 131 -5.46 2.99 5.66
N LYS A 132 -5.96 2.63 4.47
CA LYS A 132 -6.86 3.48 3.66
C LYS A 132 -8.15 3.78 4.43
N GLY A 133 -8.70 4.97 4.21
CA GLY A 133 -9.90 5.46 4.91
C GLY A 133 -11.12 4.56 4.76
N TRP A 134 -11.36 4.03 3.55
CA TRP A 134 -12.48 3.13 3.27
C TRP A 134 -12.45 1.87 4.14
N TRP A 135 -11.32 1.14 4.23
CA TRP A 135 -11.26 -0.10 5.01
C TRP A 135 -11.56 0.11 6.48
N ARG A 136 -11.11 1.24 7.03
CA ARG A 136 -11.51 1.63 8.37
C ARG A 136 -13.01 1.86 8.48
N ALA A 137 -13.57 2.69 7.60
CA ALA A 137 -15.01 2.98 7.59
C ALA A 137 -15.83 1.69 7.43
N HIS A 138 -15.40 0.79 6.56
CA HIS A 138 -15.96 -0.55 6.37
C HIS A 138 -16.04 -1.32 7.68
N HIS A 139 -14.96 -1.39 8.47
CA HIS A 139 -15.02 -2.09 9.77
C HIS A 139 -15.97 -1.45 10.77
N PHE A 140 -16.07 -0.11 10.80
CA PHE A 140 -17.08 0.58 11.63
C PHE A 140 -18.50 0.27 11.18
N ILE A 141 -18.76 0.27 9.87
CA ILE A 141 -20.06 -0.08 9.29
C ILE A 141 -20.39 -1.55 9.62
N SER A 142 -19.41 -2.45 9.53
CA SER A 142 -19.57 -3.86 9.91
C SER A 142 -19.85 -4.06 11.41
N THR A 143 -19.28 -3.24 12.29
CA THR A 143 -19.65 -3.22 13.71
C THR A 143 -21.13 -2.87 13.90
N VAL A 144 -21.61 -1.82 13.23
CA VAL A 144 -23.02 -1.42 13.28
C VAL A 144 -23.92 -2.52 12.72
N ALA A 145 -23.55 -3.11 11.58
CA ALA A 145 -24.29 -4.21 10.97
C ALA A 145 -24.37 -5.43 11.89
N ALA A 146 -23.26 -5.83 12.51
CA ALA A 146 -23.24 -6.92 13.49
C ALA A 146 -24.11 -6.61 14.72
N GLY A 147 -24.13 -5.35 15.17
CA GLY A 147 -25.01 -4.89 16.25
C GLY A 147 -26.49 -5.01 15.89
N VAL A 148 -26.88 -4.57 14.69
CA VAL A 148 -28.25 -4.71 14.17
C VAL A 148 -28.64 -6.18 14.05
N LEU A 149 -27.75 -7.04 13.56
CA LEU A 149 -27.97 -8.49 13.52
C LEU A 149 -28.17 -9.10 14.90
N LEU A 150 -27.45 -8.61 15.92
CA LEU A 150 -27.55 -9.13 17.29
C LEU A 150 -28.91 -8.84 17.92
N VAL A 151 -29.46 -7.64 17.66
CA VAL A 151 -30.77 -7.24 18.18
C VAL A 151 -31.94 -7.66 17.29
N TRP A 152 -31.67 -8.19 16.09
CA TRP A 152 -32.71 -8.67 15.19
C TRP A 152 -33.50 -9.82 15.85
N PRO A 153 -34.81 -9.65 16.09
CA PRO A 153 -35.64 -10.66 16.74
C PRO A 153 -35.73 -11.95 15.90
N GLN A 154 -35.89 -13.08 16.59
CA GLN A 154 -36.20 -14.33 15.91
C GLN A 154 -37.62 -14.27 15.37
N GLY A 155 -37.74 -14.24 14.05
CA GLY A 155 -39.01 -14.20 13.33
C GLY A 155 -38.85 -14.68 11.90
N GLU A 156 -39.93 -14.64 11.14
CA GLU A 156 -39.99 -15.16 9.77
C GLU A 156 -38.92 -14.53 8.86
N HIS A 157 -38.81 -13.20 8.84
CA HIS A 157 -37.81 -12.49 8.02
C HIS A 157 -36.37 -12.94 8.32
N TRP A 158 -36.04 -13.19 9.59
CA TRP A 158 -34.72 -13.69 9.94
C TRP A 158 -34.51 -15.10 9.41
N GLN A 159 -35.48 -16.01 9.58
CA GLN A 159 -35.35 -17.40 9.11
C GLN A 159 -35.22 -17.48 7.59
N LEU A 160 -35.91 -16.61 6.84
CA LEU A 160 -35.79 -16.50 5.38
C LEU A 160 -34.38 -16.05 4.95
N PHE A 161 -33.79 -15.08 5.66
CA PHE A 161 -32.46 -14.55 5.33
C PHE A 161 -31.29 -15.38 5.89
N ARG A 162 -31.51 -16.08 7.00
CA ARG A 162 -30.49 -16.74 7.84
C ARG A 162 -29.51 -17.59 7.04
N LYS A 163 -30.01 -18.54 6.24
CA LYS A 163 -29.15 -19.47 5.49
C LYS A 163 -28.27 -18.71 4.50
N GLN A 164 -28.85 -17.75 3.78
CA GLN A 164 -28.12 -16.91 2.83
C GLN A 164 -27.02 -16.12 3.54
N PHE A 165 -27.31 -15.55 4.72
CA PHE A 165 -26.32 -14.86 5.54
C PHE A 165 -25.18 -15.80 5.98
N MET A 166 -25.48 -17.03 6.39
CA MET A 166 -24.44 -18.00 6.79
C MET A 166 -23.57 -18.44 5.60
N TYR A 167 -24.16 -18.67 4.43
CA TYR A 167 -23.40 -18.94 3.20
C TYR A 167 -22.49 -17.77 2.81
N PHE A 168 -23.00 -16.54 2.92
CA PHE A 168 -22.22 -15.34 2.67
C PHE A 168 -21.02 -15.24 3.60
N ASN A 169 -21.21 -15.47 4.90
CA ASN A 169 -20.10 -15.41 5.85
C ASN A 169 -19.09 -16.54 5.64
N ALA A 170 -19.54 -17.77 5.38
CA ALA A 170 -18.63 -18.86 5.04
C ALA A 170 -17.80 -18.53 3.78
N TYR A 171 -18.44 -17.98 2.76
CA TYR A 171 -17.78 -17.52 1.54
C TYR A 171 -16.75 -16.42 1.83
N ILE A 172 -17.14 -15.37 2.55
CA ILE A 172 -16.22 -14.27 2.90
C ILE A 172 -15.05 -14.77 3.75
N SER A 173 -15.27 -15.70 4.67
CA SER A 173 -14.17 -16.29 5.45
C SER A 173 -13.16 -17.04 4.58
N VAL A 174 -13.62 -17.77 3.55
CA VAL A 174 -12.72 -18.38 2.56
C VAL A 174 -11.95 -17.32 1.79
N VAL A 175 -12.62 -16.26 1.32
CA VAL A 175 -11.96 -15.15 0.61
C VAL A 175 -10.94 -14.45 1.50
N GLN A 176 -11.26 -14.19 2.77
CA GLN A 176 -10.36 -13.57 3.74
C GLN A 176 -9.13 -14.44 4.01
N TYR A 177 -9.29 -15.77 4.04
CA TYR A 177 -8.16 -16.69 4.17
C TYR A 177 -7.23 -16.61 2.94
N LEU A 178 -7.79 -16.64 1.73
CA LEU A 178 -7.03 -16.50 0.48
C LEU A 178 -6.32 -15.14 0.41
N GLN A 179 -7.01 -14.06 0.80
CA GLN A 179 -6.45 -12.72 0.91
C GLN A 179 -5.25 -12.69 1.85
N PHE A 180 -5.40 -13.26 3.04
CA PHE A 180 -4.34 -13.29 4.04
C PHE A 180 -3.09 -13.99 3.53
N GLY A 181 -3.23 -15.23 3.03
CA GLY A 181 -2.11 -16.01 2.50
C GLY A 181 -1.39 -15.28 1.37
N TYR A 182 -2.15 -14.74 0.42
CA TYR A 182 -1.60 -14.00 -0.70
C TYR A 182 -0.88 -12.72 -0.27
N GLN A 183 -1.56 -11.87 0.48
CA GLN A 183 -1.05 -10.55 0.83
C GLN A 183 0.16 -10.65 1.77
N LYS A 184 0.19 -11.63 2.67
CA LYS A 184 1.35 -11.88 3.53
C LYS A 184 2.60 -12.20 2.72
N GLY A 185 2.49 -13.13 1.75
CA GLY A 185 3.60 -13.48 0.87
C GLY A 185 4.06 -12.31 -0.01
N LEU A 186 3.10 -11.55 -0.55
CA LEU A 186 3.42 -10.38 -1.37
C LEU A 186 4.09 -9.27 -0.56
N LEU A 187 3.58 -8.96 0.64
CA LEU A 187 4.15 -7.96 1.53
C LEU A 187 5.56 -8.36 1.98
N TYR A 188 5.81 -9.65 2.23
CA TYR A 188 7.16 -10.13 2.54
C TYR A 188 8.14 -9.82 1.39
N ARG A 189 7.77 -10.17 0.15
CA ARG A 189 8.59 -9.88 -1.05
C ARG A 189 8.81 -8.38 -1.26
N LEU A 190 7.76 -7.56 -1.16
CA LEU A 190 7.87 -6.11 -1.36
C LEU A 190 8.69 -5.42 -0.28
N LYS A 191 8.67 -5.92 0.96
CA LYS A 191 9.55 -5.43 2.05
C LYS A 191 11.01 -5.82 1.79
N ALA A 192 11.27 -7.05 1.34
CA ALA A 192 12.62 -7.49 0.98
C ALA A 192 13.22 -6.67 -0.17
N LEU A 193 12.36 -6.19 -1.09
CA LEU A 193 12.75 -5.29 -2.20
C LEU A 193 12.83 -3.81 -1.78
N GLY A 194 12.48 -3.44 -0.54
CA GLY A 194 12.44 -2.06 -0.08
C GLY A 194 11.31 -1.21 -0.69
N GLU A 195 10.38 -1.80 -1.44
CA GLU A 195 9.26 -1.10 -2.10
C GLU A 195 8.11 -0.77 -1.14
N ARG A 196 8.07 -1.38 0.06
CA ARG A 196 6.98 -1.24 1.04
C ARG A 196 7.46 -1.03 2.46
N HIS A 197 6.63 -0.33 3.24
CA HIS A 197 6.92 -0.03 4.64
C HIS A 197 6.63 -1.24 5.54
N ASN A 198 7.45 -1.47 6.57
CA ASN A 198 7.31 -2.63 7.46
C ASN A 198 5.96 -2.66 8.20
N MET A 199 5.28 -1.51 8.35
CA MET A 199 3.98 -1.38 9.01
C MET A 199 2.74 -1.60 8.11
N ASP A 200 2.90 -1.90 6.83
CA ASP A 200 1.77 -2.17 5.91
C ASP A 200 1.13 -3.53 6.21
N ILE A 201 -0.17 -3.55 6.57
CA ILE A 201 -0.93 -4.74 6.96
C ILE A 201 -1.73 -5.33 5.80
N THR A 202 -2.14 -6.59 5.95
CA THR A 202 -3.19 -7.22 5.12
C THR A 202 -4.52 -6.48 5.25
N ILE A 203 -5.26 -6.34 4.15
CA ILE A 203 -6.57 -5.68 4.03
C ILE A 203 -7.64 -6.66 3.52
N GLU A 204 -8.90 -6.42 3.85
CA GLU A 204 -10.04 -7.26 3.41
C GLU A 204 -10.48 -6.98 1.96
N GLY A 205 -9.73 -6.18 1.19
CA GLY A 205 -9.99 -6.01 -0.23
C GLY A 205 -8.74 -5.82 -1.06
N PHE A 206 -8.86 -5.00 -2.11
CA PHE A 206 -7.82 -4.88 -3.12
C PHE A 206 -7.05 -3.56 -3.03
N HIS A 207 -5.74 -3.62 -3.28
CA HIS A 207 -4.86 -2.45 -3.28
C HIS A 207 -3.99 -2.42 -4.53
N SER A 208 -3.56 -1.22 -4.94
CA SER A 208 -2.75 -1.00 -6.15
C SER A 208 -1.43 -1.78 -6.19
N TRP A 209 -0.79 -2.02 -5.04
CA TRP A 209 0.44 -2.84 -4.98
C TRP A 209 0.19 -4.33 -5.20
N MET A 210 -1.05 -4.80 -5.03
CA MET A 210 -1.41 -6.19 -5.27
C MET A 210 -1.39 -6.54 -6.76
N TRP A 211 -1.39 -5.54 -7.66
CA TRP A 211 -1.47 -5.74 -9.10
C TRP A 211 -0.29 -6.50 -9.73
N ARG A 212 0.91 -6.44 -9.13
CA ARG A 212 2.14 -6.96 -9.76
C ARG A 212 2.18 -8.49 -9.88
N GLY A 213 1.16 -9.20 -9.38
CA GLY A 213 0.94 -10.63 -9.59
C GLY A 213 -0.44 -11.15 -9.16
N LEU A 214 -1.49 -10.31 -9.17
CA LEU A 214 -2.81 -10.66 -8.60
C LEU A 214 -4.01 -10.18 -9.41
N SER A 215 -4.14 -10.64 -10.65
CA SER A 215 -5.47 -10.81 -11.23
C SER A 215 -6.23 -11.98 -10.59
N PHE A 216 -5.54 -12.93 -9.94
CA PHE A 216 -6.16 -14.15 -9.38
C PHE A 216 -7.18 -13.89 -8.27
N LEU A 217 -6.95 -12.91 -7.38
CA LEU A 217 -7.88 -12.64 -6.27
C LEU A 217 -9.12 -11.84 -6.69
N LEU A 218 -9.01 -11.08 -7.80
CA LEU A 218 -10.09 -10.21 -8.26
C LEU A 218 -11.41 -10.96 -8.53
N PRO A 219 -11.43 -12.11 -9.22
CA PRO A 219 -12.64 -12.92 -9.39
C PRO A 219 -13.34 -13.24 -8.07
N PHE A 220 -12.60 -13.69 -7.05
CA PHE A 220 -13.18 -14.01 -5.74
C PHE A 220 -13.72 -12.76 -5.03
N LEU A 221 -13.03 -11.63 -5.16
CA LEU A 221 -13.52 -10.37 -4.61
C LEU A 221 -14.81 -9.89 -5.29
N PHE A 222 -14.86 -9.93 -6.61
CA PHE A 222 -16.04 -9.54 -7.37
C PHE A 222 -17.24 -10.46 -7.09
N VAL A 223 -17.02 -11.76 -6.96
CA VAL A 223 -18.07 -12.70 -6.53
C VAL A 223 -18.54 -12.36 -5.11
N GLY A 224 -17.62 -12.02 -4.19
CA GLY A 224 -17.98 -11.52 -2.86
C GLY A 224 -18.80 -10.24 -2.89
N TYR A 225 -18.47 -9.29 -3.76
CA TYR A 225 -19.23 -8.06 -3.93
C TYR A 225 -20.61 -8.34 -4.54
N ALA A 226 -20.70 -9.22 -5.54
CA ALA A 226 -21.97 -9.66 -6.08
C ALA A 226 -22.84 -10.34 -5.01
N PHE A 227 -22.25 -11.12 -4.10
CA PHE A 227 -22.96 -11.71 -2.97
C PHE A 227 -23.41 -10.63 -1.96
N GLN A 228 -22.61 -9.59 -1.70
CA GLN A 228 -23.06 -8.44 -0.90
C GLN A 228 -24.28 -7.75 -1.51
N ALA A 229 -24.26 -7.52 -2.84
CA ALA A 229 -25.42 -6.98 -3.55
C ALA A 229 -26.62 -7.94 -3.52
N TYR A 230 -26.40 -9.24 -3.65
CA TYR A 230 -27.46 -10.25 -3.53
C TYR A 230 -28.10 -10.26 -2.13
N ASN A 231 -27.31 -10.11 -1.06
CA ASN A 231 -27.86 -9.92 0.28
C ASN A 231 -28.70 -8.64 0.39
N ALA A 232 -28.21 -7.54 -0.16
CA ALA A 232 -28.94 -6.28 -0.16
C ALA A 232 -30.27 -6.40 -0.93
N TRP A 233 -30.25 -7.11 -2.06
CA TRP A 233 -31.43 -7.39 -2.88
C TRP A 233 -32.45 -8.28 -2.16
N THR A 234 -32.01 -9.38 -1.56
CA THR A 234 -32.91 -10.24 -0.75
C THR A 234 -33.54 -9.45 0.39
N LEU A 235 -32.76 -8.63 1.10
CA LEU A 235 -33.27 -7.80 2.20
C LEU A 235 -34.21 -6.69 1.70
N TYR A 236 -33.97 -6.15 0.51
CA TYR A 236 -34.89 -5.20 -0.13
C TYR A 236 -36.25 -5.87 -0.37
N HIS A 237 -36.28 -7.08 -0.94
CA HIS A 237 -37.54 -7.82 -1.08
C HIS A 237 -38.20 -8.13 0.27
N LEU A 238 -37.41 -8.60 1.23
CA LEU A 238 -37.90 -8.91 2.59
C LEU A 238 -38.43 -7.68 3.35
N SER A 239 -38.14 -6.46 2.90
CA SER A 239 -38.70 -5.23 3.46
C SER A 239 -40.13 -4.95 3.01
N TYR A 240 -40.60 -5.60 1.94
CA TYR A 240 -41.97 -5.49 1.45
C TYR A 240 -42.78 -6.77 1.69
N GLU A 241 -42.15 -7.94 1.54
CA GLU A 241 -42.81 -9.25 1.66
C GLU A 241 -41.94 -10.24 2.43
N PRO A 242 -42.43 -10.91 3.51
CA PRO A 242 -43.77 -10.83 4.11
C PRO A 242 -44.13 -9.45 4.69
N VAL A 243 -45.40 -9.25 5.05
CA VAL A 243 -45.87 -8.01 5.72
C VAL A 243 -45.23 -7.91 7.12
N ASP A 244 -45.13 -6.69 7.66
CA ASP A 244 -44.59 -6.38 8.99
C ASP A 244 -43.07 -6.59 9.17
N ALA A 245 -42.31 -6.31 8.11
CA ALA A 245 -40.86 -6.33 8.16
C ALA A 245 -40.29 -5.43 9.28
N PRO A 246 -39.50 -5.98 10.22
CA PRO A 246 -38.91 -5.18 11.27
C PRO A 246 -37.85 -4.24 10.68
N TRP A 247 -37.65 -3.09 11.32
CA TRP A 247 -36.71 -2.05 10.88
C TRP A 247 -35.28 -2.57 10.59
N HIS A 248 -34.87 -3.65 11.27
CA HIS A 248 -33.60 -4.34 11.06
C HIS A 248 -33.39 -4.74 9.60
N VAL A 249 -34.44 -5.19 8.90
CA VAL A 249 -34.38 -5.59 7.49
C VAL A 249 -33.94 -4.42 6.62
N SER A 250 -34.64 -3.28 6.74
CA SER A 250 -34.38 -2.08 5.94
C SER A 250 -33.00 -1.48 6.24
N VAL A 251 -32.59 -1.46 7.52
CA VAL A 251 -31.26 -0.98 7.91
C VAL A 251 -30.16 -1.90 7.37
N MET A 252 -30.32 -3.22 7.49
CA MET A 252 -29.34 -4.17 6.95
C MET A 252 -29.25 -4.09 5.43
N CYS A 253 -30.36 -3.90 4.72
CA CYS A 253 -30.35 -3.65 3.27
C CYS A 253 -29.48 -2.44 2.92
N GLY A 254 -29.70 -1.31 3.58
CA GLY A 254 -28.91 -0.08 3.39
C GLY A 254 -27.42 -0.30 3.70
N LEU A 255 -27.09 -0.97 4.79
CA LEU A 255 -25.70 -1.27 5.16
C LEU A 255 -25.02 -2.17 4.13
N PHE A 256 -25.67 -3.23 3.65
CA PHE A 256 -25.11 -4.08 2.59
C PHE A 256 -24.91 -3.33 1.28
N TRP A 257 -25.82 -2.42 0.90
CA TRP A 257 -25.63 -1.55 -0.27
C TRP A 257 -24.43 -0.62 -0.12
N VAL A 258 -24.27 0.03 1.04
CA VAL A 258 -23.11 0.91 1.31
C VAL A 258 -21.81 0.12 1.24
N LEU A 259 -21.76 -1.07 1.85
CA LEU A 259 -20.61 -1.95 1.82
C LEU A 259 -20.29 -2.40 0.38
N PHE A 260 -21.30 -2.83 -0.37
CA PHE A 260 -21.15 -3.22 -1.77
C PHE A 260 -20.59 -2.08 -2.63
N ILE A 261 -21.24 -0.92 -2.62
CA ILE A 261 -20.87 0.23 -3.45
C ILE A 261 -19.45 0.68 -3.11
N GLY A 262 -19.10 0.79 -1.83
CA GLY A 262 -17.77 1.24 -1.45
C GLY A 262 -16.67 0.20 -1.74
N ASN A 263 -16.95 -1.10 -1.56
CA ASN A 263 -16.00 -2.17 -1.91
C ASN A 263 -15.77 -2.24 -3.43
N LEU A 264 -16.85 -2.12 -4.22
CA LEU A 264 -16.79 -2.08 -5.67
C LEU A 264 -16.01 -0.84 -6.15
N THR A 265 -16.37 0.35 -5.65
CA THR A 265 -15.74 1.62 -6.04
C THR A 265 -14.25 1.61 -5.70
N THR A 266 -13.86 1.19 -4.51
CA THR A 266 -12.45 1.17 -4.12
C THR A 266 -11.62 0.19 -4.94
N THR A 267 -12.19 -0.96 -5.33
CA THR A 267 -11.52 -1.93 -6.19
C THR A 267 -11.41 -1.41 -7.63
N LEU A 268 -12.47 -0.81 -8.17
CA LEU A 268 -12.48 -0.23 -9.50
C LEU A 268 -11.50 0.94 -9.63
N LEU A 269 -11.38 1.82 -8.61
CA LEU A 269 -10.45 2.95 -8.63
C LEU A 269 -8.98 2.53 -8.65
N VAL A 270 -8.66 1.31 -8.23
CA VAL A 270 -7.29 0.77 -8.30
C VAL A 270 -6.88 0.43 -9.73
N VAL A 271 -7.83 0.05 -10.59
CA VAL A 271 -7.58 -0.31 -12.00
C VAL A 271 -7.00 0.87 -12.81
N PRO A 272 -7.61 2.08 -12.86
CA PRO A 272 -7.09 3.20 -13.64
C PRO A 272 -5.78 3.75 -13.06
N GLU A 273 -5.60 3.74 -11.73
CA GLU A 273 -4.31 4.10 -11.11
C GLU A 273 -3.18 3.24 -11.68
N LYS A 274 -3.44 1.95 -11.86
CA LYS A 274 -2.44 1.04 -12.41
C LYS A 274 -2.17 1.25 -13.89
N ILE A 275 -3.22 1.45 -14.69
CA ILE A 275 -3.05 1.74 -16.13
C ILE A 275 -2.16 2.99 -16.28
N ARG A 276 -2.42 4.02 -15.46
CA ARG A 276 -1.61 5.25 -15.43
C ARG A 276 -0.15 5.01 -15.01
N GLU A 277 0.10 4.17 -14.00
CA GLU A 277 1.46 3.78 -13.59
C GLU A 277 2.23 3.05 -14.69
N LYS A 278 1.62 2.04 -15.32
CA LYS A 278 2.24 1.29 -16.43
C LYS A 278 2.61 2.23 -17.58
N THR A 279 1.73 3.17 -17.90
CA THR A 279 1.99 4.18 -18.92
C THR A 279 3.17 5.06 -18.54
N LYS A 280 3.24 5.55 -17.29
CA LYS A 280 4.39 6.34 -16.79
C LYS A 280 5.72 5.56 -16.82
N GLU A 281 5.71 4.30 -16.40
CA GLU A 281 6.90 3.44 -16.47
C GLU A 281 7.37 3.25 -17.91
N ARG A 282 6.43 2.98 -18.83
CA ARG A 282 6.75 2.85 -20.27
C ARG A 282 7.37 4.12 -20.83
N TYR A 283 6.82 5.29 -20.51
CA TYR A 283 7.41 6.57 -20.89
C TYR A 283 8.81 6.79 -20.30
N ARG A 284 9.03 6.43 -19.02
CA ARG A 284 10.36 6.51 -18.38
C ARG A 284 11.39 5.62 -19.07
N LEU A 285 11.03 4.38 -19.40
CA LEU A 285 11.93 3.47 -20.11
C LEU A 285 12.27 3.99 -21.51
N ILE A 286 11.27 4.52 -22.23
CA ILE A 286 11.49 5.16 -23.55
C ILE A 286 12.41 6.38 -23.41
N SER A 287 12.22 7.24 -22.40
CA SER A 287 13.06 8.41 -22.19
C SER A 287 14.49 8.04 -21.79
N MET A 288 14.67 7.03 -20.94
CA MET A 288 15.99 6.50 -20.58
C MET A 288 16.69 5.88 -21.79
N GLY A 289 15.96 5.13 -22.62
CA GLY A 289 16.47 4.58 -23.88
C GLY A 289 16.94 5.67 -24.86
N LYS A 290 16.16 6.75 -25.02
CA LYS A 290 16.56 7.92 -25.81
C LYS A 290 17.79 8.62 -25.24
N SER A 291 17.83 8.83 -23.92
CA SER A 291 18.98 9.45 -23.24
C SER A 291 20.27 8.63 -23.38
N MET A 292 20.20 7.30 -23.24
CA MET A 292 21.35 6.43 -23.44
C MET A 292 21.84 6.44 -24.90
N LYS A 293 20.92 6.43 -25.88
CA LYS A 293 21.28 6.57 -27.30
C LYS A 293 21.97 7.91 -27.58
N LEU A 294 21.42 9.01 -27.06
CA LEU A 294 22.00 10.34 -27.21
C LEU A 294 23.41 10.42 -26.61
N ARG A 295 23.61 9.87 -25.40
CA ARG A 295 24.95 9.80 -24.78
C ARG A 295 25.93 8.99 -25.62
N LYS A 296 25.48 7.89 -26.23
CA LYS A 296 26.33 7.07 -27.12
C LYS A 296 26.72 7.84 -28.38
N MET A 297 25.78 8.57 -28.99
CA MET A 297 26.04 9.43 -30.16
C MET A 297 27.01 10.57 -29.82
N MET A 298 26.82 11.26 -28.70
CA MET A 298 27.73 12.33 -28.26
C MET A 298 29.15 11.80 -28.01
N LYS A 299 29.28 10.62 -27.39
CA LYS A 299 30.59 9.99 -27.16
C LYS A 299 31.27 9.57 -28.46
N GLN A 300 30.49 9.14 -29.45
CA GLN A 300 31.02 8.77 -30.76
C GLN A 300 31.45 10.00 -31.57
N ASN A 301 30.68 11.09 -31.53
CA ASN A 301 31.06 12.36 -32.16
C ASN A 301 32.28 13.00 -31.49
N SER A 302 32.42 12.93 -30.16
CA SER A 302 33.60 13.45 -29.47
C SER A 302 34.87 12.64 -29.78
N ILE A 303 34.74 11.33 -30.02
CA ILE A 303 35.86 10.49 -30.46
C ILE A 303 36.25 10.87 -31.89
N SER A 304 35.27 11.05 -32.79
CA SER A 304 35.58 11.49 -34.15
C SER A 304 36.18 12.89 -34.23
N GLU A 305 35.74 13.84 -33.40
CA GLU A 305 36.36 15.18 -33.32
C GLU A 305 37.81 15.10 -32.83
N ASN A 306 38.09 14.33 -31.78
CA ASN A 306 39.46 14.11 -31.30
C ASN A 306 40.33 13.41 -32.37
N ASP A 307 39.81 12.44 -33.11
CA ASP A 307 40.55 11.77 -34.18
C ASP A 307 40.87 12.72 -35.35
N ILE A 308 39.97 13.67 -35.65
CA ILE A 308 40.19 14.72 -36.66
C ILE A 308 41.24 15.72 -36.18
N ASP A 309 41.18 16.15 -34.92
CA ASP A 309 42.16 17.08 -34.35
C ASP A 309 43.57 16.46 -34.30
N ILE A 310 43.69 15.18 -33.93
CA ILE A 310 44.97 14.45 -33.96
C ILE A 310 45.50 14.31 -35.39
N ALA A 311 44.62 14.04 -36.37
CA ALA A 311 45.02 13.97 -37.77
C ALA A 311 45.48 15.33 -38.31
N ALA A 312 44.82 16.42 -37.92
CA ALA A 312 45.22 17.78 -38.27
C ALA A 312 46.57 18.15 -37.65
N GLU A 313 46.79 17.83 -36.37
CA GLU A 313 48.04 18.10 -35.65
C GLU A 313 49.22 17.32 -36.28
N ASN A 314 49.02 16.04 -36.63
CA ASN A 314 50.03 15.25 -37.34
C ASN A 314 50.33 15.81 -38.74
N SER A 315 49.33 16.31 -39.49
CA SER A 315 49.55 16.90 -40.81
C SER A 315 50.38 18.20 -40.75
N VAL A 316 50.22 18.99 -39.69
CA VAL A 316 51.02 20.20 -39.44
C VAL A 316 52.46 19.82 -39.10
N VAL A 317 52.67 18.80 -38.25
CA VAL A 317 54.02 18.31 -37.92
C VAL A 317 54.75 17.78 -39.16
N THR A 318 54.05 17.06 -40.04
CA THR A 318 54.64 16.49 -41.27
C THR A 318 55.03 17.58 -42.28
N ASN A 319 54.23 18.65 -42.40
CA ASN A 319 54.54 19.81 -43.24
C ASN A 319 55.70 20.65 -42.69
N VAL A 320 55.88 20.74 -41.37
CA VAL A 320 57.01 21.47 -40.76
C VAL A 320 58.32 20.71 -40.99
N THR A 321 58.30 19.37 -40.90
CA THR A 321 59.48 18.54 -41.19
C THR A 321 59.88 18.55 -42.66
N SER A 322 58.95 18.60 -43.62
CA SER A 322 59.29 18.69 -45.05
C SER A 322 59.86 20.06 -45.43
N SER A 323 59.42 21.15 -44.78
CA SER A 323 60.01 22.48 -44.97
C SER A 323 61.39 22.68 -44.31
N LEU A 324 61.79 21.80 -43.37
CA LEU A 324 63.14 21.82 -42.77
C LEU A 324 64.15 20.97 -43.55
N GLU A 325 63.70 20.02 -44.38
CA GLU A 325 64.58 19.26 -45.27
C GLU A 325 64.91 20.03 -46.57
N ASP A 326 64.05 20.94 -47.04
CA ASP A 326 64.29 21.73 -48.26
C ASP A 326 65.22 22.95 -48.06
N ASP A 327 65.45 23.38 -46.81
CA ASP A 327 66.39 24.47 -46.46
C ASP A 327 67.82 23.97 -46.14
N GLY A 328 68.04 22.64 -46.17
CA GLY A 328 69.33 21.99 -45.91
C GLY A 328 70.24 21.81 -47.13
N GLU A 329 69.73 21.94 -48.35
CA GLU A 329 70.46 21.52 -49.58
C GLU A 329 70.89 22.69 -50.50
N LYS A 330 71.03 23.92 -49.97
CA LYS A 330 71.47 25.10 -50.76
C LYS A 330 72.65 25.92 -50.23
N LYS A 331 73.55 25.32 -49.43
CA LYS A 331 74.86 25.91 -49.13
C LYS A 331 76.00 24.89 -49.21
N CYS A 332 76.35 24.48 -50.42
CA CYS A 332 77.70 24.05 -50.77
C CYS A 332 77.88 24.12 -52.30
N ASN A 333 78.23 25.32 -52.77
CA ASN A 333 79.18 25.58 -53.86
C ASN A 333 79.32 27.10 -54.04
#